data_AF-A0A7X8QE93-F1
#
_entry.id   AF-A0A7X8QE93-F1
#
_cell.length_a   1.000
_cell.length_b   1.000
_cell.length_c   1.000
_cell.angle_alpha   90.00
_cell.angle_beta   90.00
_cell.angle_gamma   90.00
#
_symmetry.space_group_name_H-M   'P 1'
#
loop_
_entity.id
_entity.type
_entity.pdbx_description
1 polymer ?
#
loop_
_entity_poly.entity_id
_entity_poly.type
_entity_poly.pdbx_seq_one_letter_code
_entity_poly.pdbx_strand_id
1 'polypeptide(L)'
;MKRVISIVIVLTMILIAFAGCGGKASESKYVGNWTLATLMYNSQVFSAKELNTFASLDIKPDGTLDANFAGDKTTDKWKEKDGKLVTDSGLIAELKDDKVVIEVKGVTMYFTK
;
A
#
# COMPACT_ATOMS: atom_id res chain seq x y z
N MET A 1 -14.57 -30.07 -38.90
CA MET A 1 -14.36 -30.14 -37.43
C MET A 1 -12.99 -29.65 -36.97
N LYS A 2 -11.86 -30.02 -37.61
CA LYS A 2 -10.51 -29.57 -37.17
C LYS A 2 -10.27 -28.04 -37.30
N ARG A 3 -10.88 -27.37 -38.28
CA ARG A 3 -10.71 -25.91 -38.50
C ARG A 3 -11.50 -25.03 -37.53
N VAL A 4 -12.62 -25.51 -37.00
CA VAL A 4 -13.46 -24.75 -36.05
C VAL A 4 -12.85 -24.79 -34.64
N ILE A 5 -12.26 -25.92 -34.27
CA ILE A 5 -11.57 -26.08 -32.98
C ILE A 5 -10.33 -25.16 -32.90
N SER A 6 -9.55 -25.01 -33.98
CA SER A 6 -8.39 -24.13 -33.99
C SER A 6 -8.73 -22.64 -33.90
N ILE A 7 -9.88 -22.20 -34.44
CA ILE A 7 -10.28 -20.78 -34.41
C ILE A 7 -10.77 -20.36 -33.01
N VAL A 8 -11.46 -21.26 -32.29
CA VAL A 8 -11.94 -20.99 -30.92
C VAL A 8 -10.79 -20.89 -29.90
N ILE A 9 -9.70 -21.64 -30.11
CA ILE A 9 -8.52 -21.60 -29.23
C ILE A 9 -7.72 -20.30 -29.44
N VAL A 10 -7.65 -19.78 -30.66
CA VAL A 10 -6.94 -18.52 -30.95
C VAL A 10 -7.71 -17.29 -30.44
N LEU A 11 -9.05 -17.31 -30.50
CA LEU A 11 -9.89 -16.22 -29.99
C LEU A 11 -9.94 -16.14 -28.45
N THR A 12 -9.71 -17.24 -27.75
CA THR A 12 -9.66 -17.26 -26.27
C THR A 12 -8.30 -16.80 -25.71
N MET A 13 -7.21 -16.90 -26.47
CA MET A 13 -5.88 -16.41 -26.05
C MET A 13 -5.69 -14.88 -26.13
N ILE A 14 -6.58 -14.17 -26.82
CA ILE A 14 -6.46 -12.70 -27.03
C ILE A 14 -7.04 -11.88 -25.86
N LEU A 15 -7.75 -12.51 -24.90
CA LEU A 15 -8.41 -11.80 -23.79
C LEU A 15 -7.53 -11.59 -22.54
N ILE A 16 -6.24 -11.96 -22.54
CA ILE A 16 -5.38 -11.86 -21.34
C ILE A 16 -4.52 -10.58 -21.31
N ALA A 17 -4.64 -9.68 -22.29
CA ALA A 17 -3.69 -8.56 -22.41
C ALA A 17 -4.03 -7.25 -21.66
N PHE A 18 -5.14 -7.13 -20.91
CA PHE A 18 -5.48 -5.88 -20.19
C PHE A 18 -6.12 -6.08 -18.80
N ALA A 19 -5.55 -6.96 -17.98
CA ALA A 19 -5.80 -6.96 -16.53
C ALA A 19 -4.49 -6.68 -15.77
N GLY A 20 -3.77 -5.63 -16.16
CA GLY A 20 -2.46 -5.28 -15.62
C GLY A 20 -2.38 -3.82 -15.20
N CYS A 21 -3.11 -3.46 -14.13
CA CYS A 21 -2.87 -2.36 -13.17
C CYS A 21 -4.19 -2.07 -12.44
N GLY A 22 -4.68 -3.08 -11.73
CA GLY A 22 -5.93 -2.97 -10.97
C GLY A 22 -6.05 -4.15 -10.03
N GLY A 23 -4.93 -4.52 -9.39
CA GLY A 23 -4.93 -5.53 -8.34
C GLY A 23 -6.06 -5.19 -7.38
N LYS A 24 -7.01 -6.11 -7.20
CA LYS A 24 -8.08 -5.92 -6.24
C LYS A 24 -7.41 -5.60 -4.90
N ALA A 25 -7.76 -4.46 -4.33
CA ALA A 25 -7.17 -4.00 -3.07
C ALA A 25 -7.22 -5.09 -1.97
N SER A 26 -8.14 -6.06 -2.07
CA SER A 26 -8.24 -7.25 -1.22
C SER A 26 -7.02 -8.18 -1.12
N GLU A 27 -6.13 -8.20 -2.10
CA GLU A 27 -4.92 -9.05 -2.08
C GLU A 27 -3.61 -8.24 -1.94
N SER A 28 -3.72 -6.92 -1.75
CA SER A 28 -2.53 -6.08 -1.70
C SER A 28 -1.72 -6.37 -0.44
N LYS A 29 -0.39 -6.43 -0.60
CA LYS A 29 0.61 -6.58 0.47
C LYS A 29 0.49 -5.50 1.56
N TYR A 30 -0.15 -4.37 1.23
CA TYR A 30 -0.39 -3.26 2.14
C TYR A 30 -1.58 -3.47 3.07
N VAL A 31 -2.52 -4.37 2.76
CA VAL A 31 -3.71 -4.57 3.59
C VAL A 31 -3.33 -5.08 4.98
N GLY A 32 -3.90 -4.42 5.99
CA GLY A 32 -3.70 -4.74 7.40
C GLY A 32 -3.62 -3.51 8.28
N ASN A 33 -3.45 -3.78 9.57
CA ASN A 33 -3.18 -2.78 10.59
C ASN A 33 -1.67 -2.65 10.76
N TRP A 34 -1.20 -1.42 10.78
CA TRP A 34 0.21 -1.08 10.87
C TRP A 34 0.40 -0.05 11.98
N THR A 35 1.45 -0.21 12.78
CA THR A 35 1.77 0.67 13.89
C THR A 35 3.18 1.21 13.73
N LEU A 36 3.38 2.48 14.04
CA LEU A 36 4.68 3.14 13.97
C LEU A 36 5.65 2.45 14.92
N ALA A 37 6.71 1.87 14.38
CA ALA A 37 7.77 1.25 15.16
C ALA A 37 8.90 2.25 15.38
N THR A 38 9.42 2.80 14.28
CA THR A 38 10.56 3.71 14.29
C THR A 38 10.36 4.84 13.30
N LEU A 39 10.99 5.98 13.57
CA LEU A 39 11.16 7.05 12.61
C LEU A 39 12.63 7.42 12.49
N MET A 40 13.02 7.85 11.29
CA MET A 40 14.35 8.33 10.98
C MET A 40 14.26 9.82 10.65
N TYR A 41 15.09 10.61 11.31
CA TYR A 41 15.22 12.05 11.08
C TYR A 41 16.69 12.43 11.23
N ASN A 42 17.25 13.16 10.26
CA ASN A 42 18.67 13.55 10.26
C ASN A 42 19.64 12.39 10.53
N SER A 43 19.42 11.24 9.89
CA SER A 43 20.20 9.99 10.07
C SER A 43 20.17 9.39 11.48
N GLN A 44 19.35 9.93 12.37
CA GLN A 44 19.08 9.35 13.69
C GLN A 44 17.80 8.53 13.63
N VAL A 45 17.82 7.36 14.27
CA VAL A 45 16.66 6.48 14.38
C VAL A 45 16.11 6.60 15.79
N PHE A 46 14.80 6.84 15.89
CA PHE A 46 14.07 6.90 17.14
C PHE A 46 12.93 5.88 17.10
N SER A 47 12.73 5.16 18.19
CA SER A 47 11.50 4.38 18.37
C SER A 47 10.32 5.29 18.72
N ALA A 48 9.12 4.87 18.34
CA ALA A 48 7.89 5.58 18.72
C ALA A 48 7.78 5.73 20.25
N LYS A 49 8.22 4.72 21.00
CA LYS A 49 8.24 4.70 22.46
C LYS A 49 9.17 5.76 23.06
N GLU A 50 10.39 5.91 22.54
CA GLU A 50 11.35 6.91 23.03
C GLU A 50 10.82 8.34 22.86
N LEU A 51 10.05 8.57 21.80
CA LEU A 51 9.45 9.87 21.52
C LEU A 51 8.07 10.05 22.17
N ASN A 52 7.60 9.06 22.92
CA ASN A 52 6.25 9.02 23.48
C ASN A 52 5.17 9.39 22.43
N THR A 53 5.33 8.86 21.22
CA THR A 53 4.44 9.11 20.09
C THR A 53 3.83 7.80 19.61
N PHE A 54 2.75 7.91 18.86
CA PHE A 54 2.05 6.79 18.26
C PHE A 54 1.52 7.21 16.90
N ALA A 55 1.61 6.32 15.93
CA ALA A 55 0.81 6.43 14.72
C ALA A 55 0.37 5.04 14.26
N SER A 56 -0.79 4.97 13.61
CA SER A 56 -1.30 3.74 13.04
C SER A 56 -1.95 3.96 11.69
N LEU A 57 -1.91 2.93 10.84
CA LEU A 57 -2.57 2.87 9.54
C LEU A 57 -3.42 1.61 9.50
N ASP A 58 -4.70 1.73 9.18
CA ASP A 58 -5.61 0.63 8.85
C ASP A 58 -5.90 0.70 7.34
N ILE A 59 -5.16 -0.09 6.58
CA ILE A 59 -5.25 -0.13 5.12
C ILE A 59 -6.23 -1.24 4.75
N LYS A 60 -7.41 -0.84 4.28
CA LYS A 60 -8.52 -1.74 4.05
C LYS A 60 -8.59 -2.21 2.60
N PRO A 61 -9.09 -3.43 2.36
CA PRO A 61 -9.21 -4.02 1.02
C PRO A 61 -10.24 -3.32 0.11
N ASP A 62 -11.06 -2.42 0.65
CA ASP A 62 -12.07 -1.64 -0.08
C ASP A 62 -11.52 -0.32 -0.66
N GLY A 63 -10.20 -0.09 -0.52
CA GLY A 63 -9.55 1.15 -0.95
C GLY A 63 -9.64 2.29 0.08
N THR A 64 -10.08 2.02 1.31
CA THR A 64 -10.08 2.98 2.41
C THR A 64 -8.81 2.84 3.26
N LEU A 65 -8.23 3.96 3.68
CA LEU A 65 -7.11 4.02 4.62
C LEU A 65 -7.52 4.89 5.80
N ASP A 66 -7.59 4.32 6.99
CA ASP A 66 -7.77 5.09 8.23
C ASP A 66 -6.41 5.26 8.90
N ALA A 67 -5.96 6.51 9.05
CA ALA A 67 -4.74 6.84 9.74
C ALA A 67 -5.04 7.53 11.07
N ASN A 68 -4.15 7.33 12.04
CA ASN A 68 -4.13 8.06 13.28
C ASN A 68 -2.70 8.49 13.54
N PHE A 69 -2.44 9.79 13.58
CA PHE A 69 -1.14 10.35 13.91
C PHE A 69 -1.23 11.08 15.24
N ALA A 70 -0.77 10.45 16.31
CA ALA A 70 -0.77 11.01 17.67
C ALA A 70 -2.14 11.53 18.16
N GLY A 71 -3.24 10.96 17.69
CA GLY A 71 -4.61 11.37 18.02
C GLY A 71 -5.36 12.01 16.86
N ASP A 72 -4.64 12.54 15.86
CA ASP A 72 -5.23 13.13 14.66
C ASP A 72 -5.66 12.02 13.70
N LYS A 73 -6.96 11.74 13.68
CA LYS A 73 -7.56 10.71 12.84
C LYS A 73 -7.95 11.28 11.49
N THR A 74 -7.56 10.59 10.44
CA THR A 74 -7.89 10.94 9.05
C THR A 74 -8.27 9.70 8.28
N THR A 75 -9.25 9.81 7.40
CA THR A 75 -9.60 8.76 6.44
C THR A 75 -9.28 9.25 5.04
N ASP A 76 -8.65 8.40 4.25
CA ASP A 76 -8.29 8.68 2.86
C ASP A 76 -8.65 7.49 1.95
N LYS A 77 -8.65 7.72 0.65
CA LYS A 77 -8.73 6.65 -0.36
C LYS A 77 -7.34 6.33 -0.86
N TRP A 78 -7.11 5.05 -1.13
CA TRP A 78 -5.82 4.55 -1.60
C TRP A 78 -5.96 3.63 -2.80
N LYS A 79 -4.89 3.57 -3.58
CA LYS A 79 -4.71 2.62 -4.68
C LYS A 79 -3.26 2.21 -4.77
N GLU A 80 -3.01 1.06 -5.38
CA GLU A 80 -1.66 0.68 -5.75
C GLU A 80 -1.31 1.28 -7.12
N LYS A 81 -0.18 1.98 -7.19
CA LYS A 81 0.36 2.57 -8.41
C LYS A 81 1.87 2.33 -8.43
N ASP A 82 2.37 1.73 -9.51
CA ASP A 82 3.79 1.43 -9.71
C ASP A 82 4.42 0.66 -8.52
N GLY A 83 3.65 -0.27 -7.94
CA GLY A 83 4.06 -1.10 -6.79
C GLY A 83 4.11 -0.38 -5.44
N LYS A 84 3.64 0.87 -5.39
CA LYS A 84 3.52 1.72 -4.20
C LYS A 84 2.05 1.93 -3.84
N LEU A 85 1.75 2.14 -2.57
CA LEU A 85 0.46 2.67 -2.14
C LEU A 85 0.47 4.18 -2.33
N VAL A 86 -0.55 4.71 -3.00
CA VAL A 86 -0.75 6.14 -3.20
C VAL A 86 -2.15 6.51 -2.74
N THR A 87 -2.27 7.52 -1.89
CA THR A 87 -3.57 8.04 -1.44
C THR A 87 -4.02 9.27 -2.24
N ASP A 88 -5.30 9.60 -2.16
CA ASP A 88 -5.86 10.76 -2.85
C ASP A 88 -5.34 12.09 -2.28
N SER A 89 -4.97 12.15 -1.00
CA SER A 89 -4.25 13.30 -0.42
C SER A 89 -2.77 13.40 -0.82
N GLY A 90 -2.25 12.41 -1.56
CA GLY A 90 -0.89 12.39 -2.07
C GLY A 90 0.14 11.71 -1.14
N LEU A 91 -0.31 11.00 -0.10
CA LEU A 91 0.57 10.14 0.70
C LEU A 91 1.08 8.99 -0.18
N ILE A 92 2.38 8.73 -0.14
CA ILE A 92 3.01 7.61 -0.85
C ILE A 92 3.66 6.70 0.19
N ALA A 93 3.34 5.41 0.13
CA ALA A 93 3.91 4.40 0.99
C ALA A 93 4.54 3.25 0.19
N GLU A 94 5.72 2.83 0.61
CA GLU A 94 6.47 1.71 0.04
C GLU A 94 6.49 0.54 1.02
N LEU A 95 6.46 -0.69 0.52
CA LEU A 95 6.73 -1.85 1.35
C LEU A 95 8.20 -2.22 1.23
N LYS A 96 8.95 -2.19 2.33
CA LYS A 96 10.36 -2.59 2.42
C LYS A 96 10.54 -3.50 3.63
N ASP A 97 11.11 -4.68 3.44
CA ASP A 97 11.41 -5.64 4.52
C ASP A 97 10.23 -5.85 5.48
N ASP A 98 9.05 -6.11 4.91
CA ASP A 98 7.78 -6.29 5.63
C ASP A 98 7.32 -5.08 6.48
N LYS A 99 7.82 -3.89 6.17
CA LYS A 99 7.42 -2.62 6.80
C LYS A 99 6.79 -1.70 5.78
N VAL A 100 5.74 -1.01 6.19
CA VAL A 100 5.22 0.14 5.45
C VAL A 100 6.10 1.34 5.77
N VAL A 101 6.68 1.93 4.73
CA VAL A 101 7.61 3.06 4.83
C VAL A 101 6.97 4.27 4.19
N ILE A 102 6.89 5.35 4.95
CA ILE A 102 6.33 6.63 4.49
C ILE A 102 7.36 7.71 4.75
N GLU A 103 7.65 8.53 3.74
CA GLU A 103 8.50 9.70 3.87
C GLU A 103 7.66 10.98 3.83
N VAL A 104 7.74 11.79 4.88
CA VAL A 104 7.05 13.08 4.97
C VAL A 104 8.00 14.12 5.52
N LYS A 105 8.22 15.21 4.76
CA LYS A 105 9.01 16.37 5.20
C LYS A 105 10.40 16.01 5.78
N GLY A 106 11.09 15.05 5.17
CA GLY A 106 12.42 14.60 5.63
C GLY A 106 12.41 13.67 6.84
N VAL A 107 11.25 13.20 7.27
CA VAL A 107 11.09 12.14 8.27
C VAL A 107 10.65 10.87 7.57
N THR A 108 11.42 9.79 7.74
CA THR A 108 11.04 8.46 7.24
C THR A 108 10.44 7.65 8.38
N MET A 109 9.16 7.32 8.27
CA MET A 109 8.42 6.52 9.24
C MET A 109 8.37 5.06 8.79
N TYR A 110 8.60 4.15 9.72
CA TYR A 110 8.56 2.71 9.50
C TYR A 110 7.46 2.11 10.37
N PHE A 111 6.48 1.49 9.73
CA PHE A 111 5.36 0.84 10.38
C PHE A 111 5.49 -0.68 10.27
N THR A 112 5.20 -1.38 11.36
CA THR A 112 5.14 -2.84 11.42
C THR A 112 3.70 -3.29 11.63
N LYS A 113 3.36 -4.50 11.20
CA LYS A 113 2.10 -5.15 11.59
C LYS A 113 2.02 -5.39 13.10
#